data_AF-A0A254SSS3-F1
#
_entry.id   AF-A0A254SSS3-F1
#
_cell.length_a   1.000
_cell.length_b   1.000
_cell.length_c   1.000
_cell.angle_alpha   90.00
_cell.angle_beta   90.00
_cell.angle_gamma   90.00
#
_symmetry.space_group_name_H-M   'P 1'
#
loop_
_entity.id
_entity.type
_entity.pdbx_description
1 polymer ?
#
loop_
_entity_poly.entity_id
_entity_poly.type
_entity_poly.pdbx_seq_one_letter_code
_entity_poly.pdbx_strand_id
1 'polypeptide(L)'
;MIKKHWKKFLLSLCALFWSGCSDDSSSDSPSAGNKLIACDLEQICPEYGIFYDCENEEDRISGNFENCTMSYPACTDTYYCEDDVTCFQSTDDETKTFDCRDEKDNKTVYTEDEFKSKYYVDGQRIH
;
A
#
# COMPACT_ATOMS: atom_id res chain seq x y z
N MET A 1 43.44 -58.25 16.71
CA MET A 1 42.44 -59.17 17.32
C MET A 1 41.07 -58.51 17.26
N ILE A 2 40.23 -59.05 16.38
CA ILE A 2 38.88 -58.56 16.05
C ILE A 2 37.89 -59.19 17.03
N LYS A 3 37.18 -58.37 17.81
CA LYS A 3 36.02 -58.79 18.62
C LYS A 3 34.83 -57.96 18.14
N LYS A 4 34.04 -58.51 17.22
CA LYS A 4 32.72 -59.12 17.49
C LYS A 4 31.82 -58.18 18.30
N HIS A 5 30.94 -57.43 17.62
CA HIS A 5 29.50 -57.49 17.88
C HIS A 5 28.71 -56.88 16.72
N TRP A 6 28.35 -57.77 15.79
CA TRP A 6 27.18 -57.66 14.91
C TRP A 6 25.89 -57.66 15.75
N LYS A 7 24.81 -57.12 15.17
CA LYS A 7 23.44 -56.94 15.69
C LYS A 7 23.18 -55.62 16.40
N LYS A 8 22.70 -54.64 15.63
CA LYS A 8 21.26 -54.36 15.53
C LYS A 8 21.04 -53.27 14.46
N PHE A 9 20.72 -53.72 13.26
CA PHE A 9 19.85 -52.95 12.36
C PHE A 9 18.49 -52.84 13.06
N LEU A 10 18.13 -51.63 13.49
CA LEU A 10 16.77 -51.18 13.79
C LEU A 10 16.72 -49.79 13.16
N LEU A 11 16.32 -49.64 11.90
CA LEU A 11 14.92 -49.60 11.49
C LEU A 11 14.04 -48.83 12.49
N SER A 12 14.09 -47.50 12.41
CA SER A 12 12.96 -46.67 12.82
C SER A 12 12.96 -45.42 11.93
N LEU A 13 12.33 -45.60 10.77
CA LEU A 13 11.75 -44.53 9.97
C LEU A 13 10.35 -44.24 10.51
N CYS A 14 9.96 -42.96 10.37
CA CYS A 14 8.61 -42.39 10.46
C CYS A 14 8.18 -41.77 11.80
N ALA A 15 8.20 -40.43 11.77
CA ALA A 15 7.05 -39.55 12.01
C ALA A 15 6.48 -39.45 13.44
N LEU A 16 6.89 -38.38 14.12
CA LEU A 16 6.03 -37.50 14.92
C LEU A 16 6.60 -36.08 14.71
N PHE A 17 6.30 -35.40 13.61
CA PHE A 17 5.17 -34.46 13.51
C PHE A 17 4.57 -34.03 14.86
N TRP A 18 4.90 -32.79 15.23
CA TRP A 18 4.13 -31.82 16.03
C TRP A 18 4.13 -31.98 17.55
N SER A 19 4.91 -31.11 18.21
CA SER A 19 4.53 -30.38 19.43
C SER A 19 5.63 -29.37 19.78
N GLY A 20 5.41 -28.09 19.51
CA GLY A 20 6.31 -27.02 19.95
C GLY A 20 6.00 -25.64 19.37
N CYS A 21 4.87 -25.06 19.83
CA CYS A 21 4.44 -23.64 19.88
C CYS A 21 5.14 -22.64 18.94
N SER A 22 4.47 -22.09 17.92
CA SER A 22 3.44 -21.02 17.99
C SER A 22 3.98 -19.70 18.53
N ASP A 23 4.60 -18.92 17.64
CA ASP A 23 4.43 -17.48 17.61
C ASP A 23 3.85 -17.15 16.23
N ASP A 24 2.52 -16.92 16.20
CA ASP A 24 1.85 -16.26 15.08
C ASP A 24 2.37 -14.83 15.01
N SER A 25 3.40 -14.62 14.20
CA SER A 25 3.65 -13.32 13.59
C SER A 25 3.42 -13.50 12.10
N SER A 26 2.18 -13.24 11.68
CA SER A 26 1.83 -12.96 10.29
C SER A 26 2.65 -11.76 9.82
N SER A 27 3.86 -12.01 9.35
CA SER A 27 4.49 -11.18 8.34
C SER A 27 4.13 -11.79 6.99
N ASP A 28 3.01 -11.33 6.43
CA ASP A 28 2.68 -11.50 5.01
C ASP A 28 3.78 -10.82 4.19
N SER A 29 4.91 -11.51 4.02
CA SER A 29 5.92 -11.17 3.04
C SER A 29 5.48 -11.75 1.70
N PRO A 30 5.32 -10.95 0.63
CA PRO A 30 4.89 -11.47 -0.65
C PRO A 30 5.92 -12.46 -1.19
N SER A 31 5.50 -13.71 -1.28
CA SER A 31 6.18 -14.77 -1.99
C SER A 31 6.19 -14.47 -3.49
N ALA A 32 7.33 -14.07 -4.07
CA ALA A 32 7.88 -14.53 -5.37
C ALA A 32 8.86 -13.52 -5.99
N GLY A 33 10.17 -13.76 -5.81
CA GLY A 33 11.21 -13.53 -6.82
C GLY A 33 11.62 -12.10 -7.22
N ASN A 34 10.82 -11.07 -6.98
CA ASN A 34 11.13 -9.68 -7.34
C ASN A 34 11.27 -8.83 -6.08
N LYS A 35 12.38 -8.10 -5.95
CA LYS A 35 12.57 -7.11 -4.89
C LYS A 35 11.57 -5.98 -5.13
N LEU A 36 10.55 -5.87 -4.27
CA LEU A 36 9.61 -4.74 -4.28
C LEU A 36 10.35 -3.44 -3.95
N ILE A 37 9.88 -2.34 -4.51
CA ILE A 37 10.42 -1.00 -4.27
C ILE A 37 9.67 -0.40 -3.07
N ALA A 38 10.39 0.07 -2.06
CA ALA A 38 9.76 0.68 -0.90
C ALA A 38 9.20 2.07 -1.27
N CYS A 39 8.03 2.41 -0.73
CA CYS A 39 7.45 3.74 -0.80
C CYS A 39 6.96 4.19 0.57
N ASP A 40 7.20 5.46 0.87
CA ASP A 40 6.70 6.12 2.08
C ASP A 40 5.35 6.78 1.77
N LEU A 41 4.37 6.60 2.66
CA LEU A 41 3.06 7.26 2.57
C LEU A 41 3.07 8.55 3.39
N GLU A 42 2.85 9.68 2.71
CA GLU A 42 2.62 10.98 3.33
C GLU A 42 1.21 11.47 3.02
N GLN A 43 0.45 11.82 4.05
CA GLN A 43 -0.86 12.45 3.89
C GLN A 43 -0.71 13.97 3.97
N ILE A 44 -1.02 14.64 2.87
CA ILE A 44 -0.93 16.09 2.76
C ILE A 44 -2.34 16.65 2.88
N CYS A 45 -2.61 17.34 3.98
CA CYS A 45 -3.87 18.04 4.23
C CYS A 45 -3.64 19.55 4.11
N PRO A 46 -4.38 20.27 3.26
CA PRO A 46 -4.31 21.73 3.25
C PRO A 46 -4.84 22.31 4.57
N GLU A 47 -4.05 23.19 5.20
CA GLU A 47 -4.38 23.83 6.49
C GLU A 47 -5.53 24.83 6.37
N TYR A 48 -5.72 25.39 5.17
CA TYR A 48 -6.75 26.36 4.86
C TYR A 48 -7.28 26.11 3.45
N GLY A 49 -8.51 26.54 3.22
CA GLY A 49 -9.21 26.33 1.97
C GLY A 49 -10.66 26.06 2.26
N ILE A 50 -11.54 26.79 1.58
CA ILE A 50 -12.97 26.57 1.61
C ILE A 50 -13.41 26.50 0.16
N PHE A 51 -14.02 25.39 -0.22
CA PHE A 51 -14.66 25.24 -1.51
C PHE A 51 -16.16 25.51 -1.37
N TYR A 52 -16.72 26.16 -2.38
CA TYR A 52 -18.15 26.40 -2.48
C TYR A 52 -18.66 25.66 -3.70
N ASP A 53 -19.41 24.59 -3.45
CA ASP A 53 -20.11 23.85 -4.50
C ASP A 53 -21.50 24.45 -4.67
N CYS A 54 -21.64 25.26 -5.71
CA CYS A 54 -22.90 25.89 -6.10
C CYS A 54 -23.57 25.02 -7.17
N GLU A 55 -24.81 24.56 -6.93
CA GLU A 55 -25.58 23.84 -7.94
C GLU A 55 -25.96 24.73 -9.13
N ASN A 56 -26.08 26.04 -8.90
CA ASN A 56 -26.41 27.03 -9.92
C ASN A 56 -25.16 27.80 -10.38
N GLU A 57 -24.90 27.81 -11.69
CA GLU A 57 -23.77 28.53 -12.28
C GLU A 57 -23.88 30.06 -12.10
N GLU A 58 -25.09 30.62 -12.02
CA GLU A 58 -25.30 32.06 -11.82
C GLU A 58 -24.84 32.53 -10.44
N ASP A 59 -25.03 31.72 -9.40
CA ASP A 59 -24.57 32.00 -8.04
C ASP A 59 -23.03 32.02 -7.98
N ARG A 60 -22.39 31.10 -8.72
CA ARG A 60 -20.93 31.04 -8.84
C ARG A 60 -20.34 32.26 -9.56
N ILE A 61 -20.99 32.75 -10.61
CA ILE A 61 -20.52 33.91 -11.40
C ILE A 61 -20.79 35.23 -10.65
N SER A 62 -21.92 35.31 -9.95
CA SER A 62 -22.32 36.51 -9.19
C SER A 62 -21.56 36.67 -7.87
N GLY A 63 -20.87 35.63 -7.40
CA GLY A 63 -20.19 35.62 -6.11
C GLY A 63 -21.16 35.55 -4.92
N ASN A 64 -22.38 35.09 -5.15
CA ASN A 64 -23.37 34.87 -4.11
C ASN A 64 -23.25 33.42 -3.60
N PHE A 65 -22.58 33.25 -2.45
CA PHE A 65 -22.35 31.93 -1.86
C PHE A 65 -23.40 31.52 -0.82
N GLU A 66 -24.46 32.30 -0.60
CA GLU A 66 -25.49 31.99 0.41
C GLU A 66 -26.19 30.65 0.16
N ASN A 67 -26.32 30.26 -1.12
CA ASN A 67 -26.96 29.01 -1.55
C ASN A 67 -25.96 27.91 -1.93
N CYS A 68 -24.66 28.12 -1.74
CA CYS A 68 -23.64 27.14 -2.11
C CYS A 68 -23.29 26.25 -0.91
N THR A 69 -22.98 24.99 -1.18
CA THR A 69 -22.52 24.08 -0.13
C THR A 69 -21.05 24.35 0.16
N MET A 70 -20.77 24.65 1.43
CA MET A 70 -19.40 24.84 1.90
C MET A 70 -18.75 23.48 2.17
N SER A 71 -17.60 23.24 1.55
CA SER A 71 -16.79 22.04 1.75
C SER A 71 -15.35 22.41 2.08
N TYR A 72 -14.67 21.50 2.79
CA TYR A 72 -13.24 21.62 3.06
C TYR A 72 -12.46 20.74 2.07
N PRO A 73 -11.28 21.18 1.63
CA PRO A 73 -10.40 20.36 0.82
C PRO A 73 -10.12 19.01 1.49
N ALA A 74 -10.24 17.93 0.73
CA ALA A 74 -9.84 16.60 1.19
C ALA A 74 -8.30 16.51 1.32
N CYS A 75 -7.83 15.68 2.26
CA CYS A 75 -6.43 15.31 2.31
C CYS A 75 -6.07 14.39 1.14
N THR A 76 -4.85 14.51 0.64
CA THR A 76 -4.33 13.68 -0.44
C THR A 76 -3.24 12.75 0.07
N ASP A 77 -3.36 11.46 -0.23
CA ASP A 77 -2.34 10.45 0.06
C ASP A 77 -1.31 10.43 -1.08
N THR A 78 -0.05 10.73 -0.73
CA THR A 78 1.10 10.76 -1.64
C THR A 78 2.07 9.66 -1.26
N TYR A 79 2.55 8.91 -2.24
CA TYR A 79 3.48 7.79 -2.07
C TYR A 79 4.82 8.17 -2.71
N TYR A 80 5.87 8.29 -1.92
CA TYR A 80 7.22 8.61 -2.38
C TYR A 80 8.07 7.34 -2.41
N CYS A 81 8.44 6.88 -3.60
CA CYS A 81 9.12 5.61 -3.79
C CYS A 81 10.64 5.74 -3.96
N GLU A 82 11.38 4.70 -3.55
CA GLU A 82 12.85 4.64 -3.68
C GLU A 82 13.37 4.68 -5.12
N ASP A 83 12.51 4.45 -6.13
CA ASP A 83 12.85 4.55 -7.55
C ASP A 83 12.60 5.95 -8.14
N ASP A 84 12.52 6.98 -7.27
CA ASP A 84 12.25 8.37 -7.62
C ASP A 84 10.88 8.58 -8.30
N VAL A 85 9.96 7.64 -8.11
CA VAL A 85 8.57 7.75 -8.55
C VAL A 85 7.71 8.32 -7.42
N THR A 86 6.88 9.29 -7.75
CA THR A 86 5.84 9.80 -6.84
C THR A 86 4.48 9.39 -7.33
N CYS A 87 3.67 8.76 -6.48
CA CYS A 87 2.32 8.33 -6.81
C CYS A 87 1.26 9.00 -5.96
N PHE A 88 0.06 9.16 -6.53
CA PHE A 88 -1.12 9.71 -5.86
C PHE A 88 -2.29 8.76 -6.01
N GLN A 89 -3.06 8.56 -4.95
CA GLN A 89 -4.30 7.80 -5.04
C GLN A 89 -5.43 8.68 -5.58
N SER A 90 -6.15 8.20 -6.59
CA SER A 90 -7.36 8.86 -7.08
C SER A 90 -8.45 8.83 -6.01
N THR A 91 -9.06 10.00 -5.75
CA THR A 91 -10.18 10.16 -4.80
C THR A 91 -11.55 9.91 -5.42
N ASP A 92 -11.63 9.88 -6.76
CA ASP A 92 -12.88 10.03 -7.50
C ASP A 92 -13.43 8.70 -8.05
N ASP A 93 -12.63 7.63 -8.04
CA ASP A 93 -12.97 6.37 -8.69
C ASP A 93 -13.55 5.34 -7.68
N GLU A 94 -14.63 4.64 -8.07
CA GLU A 94 -15.10 3.43 -7.37
C GLU A 94 -13.98 2.36 -7.28
N THR A 95 -13.05 2.38 -8.25
CA THR A 95 -11.84 1.56 -8.29
C THR A 95 -10.61 2.39 -7.94
N LYS A 96 -9.92 2.05 -6.85
CA LYS A 96 -8.69 2.74 -6.44
C LYS A 96 -7.61 2.63 -7.53
N THR A 97 -7.28 3.76 -8.15
CA THR A 97 -6.18 3.89 -9.11
C THR A 97 -5.05 4.73 -8.50
N PHE A 98 -3.83 4.50 -8.98
CA PHE A 98 -2.61 5.19 -8.55
C PHE A 98 -1.99 5.90 -9.75
N ASP A 99 -1.95 7.22 -9.71
CA ASP A 99 -1.31 8.07 -10.71
C ASP A 99 0.15 8.31 -10.29
N CYS A 100 1.09 7.67 -10.99
CA CYS A 100 2.51 7.73 -10.70
C CYS A 100 3.27 8.53 -11.75
N ARG A 101 4.21 9.36 -11.30
CA ARG A 101 5.11 10.15 -12.14
C ARG A 101 6.56 9.86 -11.81
N ASP A 102 7.36 9.66 -12.84
CA ASP A 102 8.81 9.51 -12.72
C ASP A 102 9.54 10.87 -12.66
N GLU A 103 10.87 10.84 -12.47
CA GLU A 103 11.74 12.02 -12.47
C GLU A 103 11.63 12.91 -13.74
N LYS A 104 11.14 12.35 -14.85
CA LYS A 104 10.99 13.01 -16.16
C LYS A 104 9.56 13.48 -16.40
N ASP A 105 8.69 13.41 -15.39
CA ASP A 105 7.27 13.72 -15.45
C ASP A 105 6.47 12.80 -16.41
N ASN A 106 6.97 11.59 -16.69
CA ASN A 106 6.19 10.59 -17.41
C ASN A 106 5.15 9.98 -16.48
N LYS A 107 3.88 10.15 -16.87
CA LYS A 107 2.74 9.63 -16.13
C LYS A 107 2.46 8.16 -16.48
N THR A 108 2.31 7.33 -15.46
CA THR A 108 1.82 5.96 -15.54
C THR A 108 0.70 5.77 -14.52
N VAL A 109 -0.41 5.17 -14.94
CA VAL A 109 -1.54 4.87 -14.05
C VAL A 109 -1.53 3.37 -13.75
N TYR A 110 -1.52 3.01 -12.47
CA TYR A 110 -1.61 1.63 -12.01
C TYR A 110 -2.96 1.37 -11.35
N THR A 111 -3.46 0.14 -11.53
CA THR A 111 -4.49 -0.42 -10.64
C THR A 111 -3.90 -0.75 -9.27
N GLU A 112 -4.74 -0.95 -8.27
CA GLU A 112 -4.30 -1.33 -6.91
C GLU A 112 -3.44 -2.61 -6.90
N ASP A 113 -3.81 -3.61 -7.71
CA ASP A 113 -3.06 -4.88 -7.79
C ASP A 113 -1.70 -4.69 -8.47
N GLU A 114 -1.64 -3.91 -9.55
CA GLU A 114 -0.38 -3.60 -10.23
C GLU A 114 0.56 -2.81 -9.33
N PHE A 115 0.03 -1.82 -8.60
CA PHE A 115 0.79 -1.03 -7.65
C PHE A 115 1.39 -1.91 -6.55
N LYS A 116 0.58 -2.78 -5.91
CA LYS A 116 1.05 -3.70 -4.86
C LYS A 116 1.99 -4.80 -5.37
N SER A 117 1.98 -5.08 -6.67
CA SER A 117 2.92 -6.03 -7.29
C SER A 117 4.31 -5.44 -7.54
N LYS A 118 4.42 -4.10 -7.63
CA LYS A 118 5.67 -3.38 -7.87
C LYS A 118 6.24 -2.76 -6.59
N TYR A 119 5.37 -2.20 -5.76
CA TYR A 119 5.74 -1.38 -4.62
C TYR A 119 5.29 -2.01 -3.30
N TYR A 120 6.08 -1.77 -2.25
CA TYR A 120 5.72 -2.04 -0.86
C TYR A 120 5.65 -0.71 -0.12
N VAL A 121 4.52 -0.41 0.52
CA VAL A 121 4.34 0.84 1.25
C VAL A 121 4.66 0.62 2.73
N ASP A 122 5.71 1.30 3.22
CA ASP A 122 6.06 1.30 4.64
C ASP A 122 5.47 2.56 5.28
N GLY A 123 4.30 2.43 5.93
CA GLY A 123 3.65 3.58 6.53
C GLY A 123 2.28 3.26 7.14
N GLN A 124 1.99 3.87 8.29
CA GLN A 124 0.66 3.88 8.89
C GLN A 124 -0.02 5.20 8.54
N ARG A 125 -1.30 5.16 8.11
CA ARG A 125 -2.16 6.36 8.07
C ARG A 125 -2.26 6.90 9.50
N ILE A 126 -1.61 8.02 9.77
CA ILE A 126 -1.79 8.75 11.04
C ILE A 126 -3.08 9.54 10.88
N HIS A 127 -4.12 9.13 11.61
CA HIS A 127 -5.46 9.70 11.54
C HIS A 127 -5.67 10.84 12.54
#